data_AF-A0A7C5QLL5-F1
#
_entry.id   AF-A0A7C5QLL5-F1
#
_cell.length_a   1.000
_cell.length_b   1.000
_cell.length_c   1.000
_cell.angle_alpha   90.00
_cell.angle_beta   90.00
_cell.angle_gamma   90.00
#
_symmetry.space_group_name_H-M   'P 1'
#
loop_
_entity.id
_entity.type
_entity.pdbx_description
1 polymer ?
#
loop_
_entity_poly.entity_id
_entity_poly.type
_entity_poly.pdbx_seq_one_letter_code
_entity_poly.pdbx_strand_id
1 'polypeptide(L)'
;MLRLALFILLLASPAAAQSIPVHGNWCGPGYSGGYAAGGYGPAPAPPTDPLDAACMRHDTCKAYRGQFDCGCDLGLMRELRASRWPNPGIEAKARAIYEAIGMTPCSSPDGYALKMALITGDWADDVASGRQAPWEILNRLSRLAGDGLAYSRW
;
A
#
# COMPACT_ATOMS: atom_id res chain seq x y z
N MET A 1 -20.15 -13.20 47.37
CA MET A 1 -19.25 -12.21 46.75
C MET A 1 -18.94 -12.62 45.31
N LEU A 2 -19.95 -12.65 44.43
CA LEU A 2 -19.81 -13.17 43.05
C LEU A 2 -20.64 -12.30 42.09
N ARG A 3 -20.32 -11.01 42.00
CA ARG A 3 -21.01 -10.06 41.11
C ARG A 3 -20.08 -9.07 40.41
N LEU A 4 -18.78 -9.36 40.32
CA LEU A 4 -17.79 -8.41 39.79
C LEU A 4 -16.88 -8.97 38.68
N ALA A 5 -17.29 -10.04 37.99
CA ALA A 5 -16.46 -10.68 36.96
C ALA A 5 -17.07 -10.64 35.54
N LEU A 6 -18.16 -9.89 35.31
CA LEU A 6 -18.86 -9.87 34.01
C LEU A 6 -18.80 -8.53 33.27
N PHE A 7 -17.81 -7.67 33.57
CA PHE A 7 -17.69 -6.35 32.94
C PHE A 7 -16.37 -6.09 32.20
N ILE A 8 -15.48 -7.08 32.07
CA ILE A 8 -14.16 -6.90 31.41
C ILE A 8 -13.97 -7.85 30.21
N LEU A 9 -15.05 -8.15 29.47
CA LEU A 9 -14.97 -8.96 28.24
C LEU A 9 -15.54 -8.25 26.99
N LEU A 10 -15.79 -6.94 27.06
CA LEU A 10 -16.51 -6.20 26.01
C LEU A 10 -15.71 -5.10 25.28
N LEU A 11 -14.38 -5.03 25.39
CA LEU A 11 -13.61 -3.95 24.74
C LEU A 11 -12.48 -4.39 23.81
N ALA A 12 -12.43 -5.65 23.38
CA ALA A 12 -11.61 -6.03 22.23
C ALA A 12 -12.48 -6.01 20.96
N SER A 13 -12.87 -4.81 20.51
CA SER A 13 -13.28 -4.69 19.11
C SER A 13 -12.05 -5.04 18.26
N PRO A 14 -12.11 -6.03 17.34
CA PRO A 14 -11.10 -6.07 16.29
C PRO A 14 -11.19 -4.69 15.63
N ALA A 15 -10.07 -3.97 15.54
CA ALA A 15 -10.00 -2.81 14.68
C ALA A 15 -10.48 -3.31 13.31
N ALA A 16 -11.70 -2.92 12.92
CA ALA A 16 -12.24 -3.25 11.61
C ALA A 16 -11.13 -2.87 10.63
N ALA A 17 -10.62 -3.83 9.86
CA ALA A 17 -9.54 -3.57 8.92
C ALA A 17 -9.98 -2.41 8.04
N GLN A 18 -9.41 -1.22 8.27
CA GLN A 18 -9.82 -0.03 7.55
C GLN A 18 -9.43 -0.25 6.09
N SER A 19 -10.43 -0.35 5.23
CA SER A 19 -10.24 -0.30 3.79
C SER A 19 -10.03 1.15 3.38
N ILE A 20 -8.86 1.46 2.83
CA ILE A 20 -8.51 2.80 2.40
C ILE A 20 -8.24 2.74 0.89
N PRO A 21 -9.26 2.93 0.02
CA PRO A 21 -9.04 3.10 -1.41
C PRO A 21 -8.17 4.33 -1.69
N VAL A 22 -7.13 4.20 -2.49
CA VAL A 22 -6.18 5.30 -2.81
C VAL A 22 -6.20 5.64 -4.30
N HIS A 23 -6.45 4.64 -5.14
CA HIS A 23 -6.52 4.82 -6.58
C HIS A 23 -7.20 3.64 -7.27
N GLY A 24 -8.01 3.97 -8.28
CA GLY A 24 -8.69 2.98 -9.11
C GLY A 24 -9.49 1.98 -8.29
N ASN A 25 -9.54 0.74 -8.76
CA ASN A 25 -10.27 -0.34 -8.14
C ASN A 25 -9.41 -1.21 -7.22
N TRP A 26 -8.07 -1.09 -7.28
CA TRP A 26 -7.15 -2.06 -6.67
C TRP A 26 -6.10 -1.44 -5.74
N CYS A 27 -5.78 -0.16 -5.84
CA CYS A 27 -4.75 0.40 -4.97
C CYS A 27 -5.32 0.85 -3.63
N GLY A 28 -4.99 0.14 -2.54
CA GLY A 28 -5.26 0.60 -1.17
C GLY A 28 -5.12 -0.49 -0.10
N PRO A 29 -4.71 -0.17 1.14
CA PRO A 29 -4.70 -1.16 2.21
C PRO A 29 -6.13 -1.61 2.53
N GLY A 30 -6.35 -2.94 2.55
CA GLY A 30 -7.67 -3.52 2.81
C GLY A 30 -8.70 -3.26 1.70
N TYR A 31 -8.28 -2.79 0.53
CA TYR A 31 -9.10 -2.48 -0.64
C TYR A 31 -8.61 -3.27 -1.85
N SER A 32 -9.49 -4.02 -2.52
CA SER A 32 -9.13 -4.85 -3.68
C SER A 32 -10.34 -5.01 -4.62
N GLY A 33 -10.11 -4.83 -5.91
CA GLY A 33 -11.09 -4.85 -7.01
C GLY A 33 -12.47 -4.25 -6.73
N GLY A 34 -12.50 -3.07 -6.12
CA GLY A 34 -13.73 -2.30 -5.88
C GLY A 34 -14.42 -2.59 -4.55
N TYR A 35 -13.89 -3.50 -3.72
CA TYR A 35 -14.51 -3.87 -2.45
C TYR A 35 -13.73 -3.34 -1.24
N ALA A 36 -14.47 -2.77 -0.31
CA ALA A 36 -13.97 -2.43 1.01
C ALA A 36 -14.03 -3.62 1.97
N ALA A 37 -12.95 -3.85 2.73
CA ALA A 37 -12.85 -4.82 3.82
C ALA A 37 -13.05 -6.31 3.42
N GLY A 38 -12.85 -6.65 2.14
CA GLY A 38 -13.19 -7.95 1.55
C GLY A 38 -12.05 -8.89 1.17
N GLY A 39 -10.82 -8.64 1.62
CA GLY A 39 -9.66 -9.49 1.33
C GLY A 39 -8.97 -9.21 -0.01
N TYR A 40 -7.80 -9.82 -0.20
CA TYR A 40 -6.98 -9.73 -1.41
C TYR A 40 -7.41 -10.83 -2.37
N GLY A 41 -7.68 -10.52 -3.64
CA GLY A 41 -8.08 -11.53 -4.61
C GLY A 41 -8.79 -10.98 -5.86
N PRO A 42 -9.04 -11.85 -6.86
CA PRO A 42 -9.74 -11.45 -8.07
C PRO A 42 -11.16 -10.96 -7.72
N ALA A 43 -11.43 -9.72 -8.07
CA ALA A 43 -12.72 -9.07 -7.94
C ALA A 43 -13.14 -8.54 -9.32
N PRO A 44 -14.44 -8.30 -9.57
CA PRO A 44 -14.96 -8.16 -10.93
C PRO A 44 -14.59 -6.83 -11.59
N ALA A 45 -14.04 -5.88 -10.83
CA ALA A 45 -13.70 -4.56 -11.35
C ALA A 45 -12.39 -4.61 -12.15
N PRO A 46 -12.40 -4.28 -13.46
CA PRO A 46 -11.18 -4.19 -14.24
C PRO A 46 -10.29 -3.04 -13.73
N PRO A 47 -8.97 -3.10 -13.91
CA PRO A 47 -8.10 -2.00 -13.55
C PRO A 47 -8.41 -0.77 -14.41
N THR A 48 -8.44 0.42 -13.82
CA THR A 48 -8.82 1.66 -14.51
C THR A 48 -7.68 2.26 -15.33
N ASP A 49 -6.43 2.00 -14.95
CA ASP A 49 -5.24 2.47 -15.66
C ASP A 49 -4.02 1.54 -15.38
N PRO A 50 -2.82 1.82 -15.93
CA PRO A 50 -1.63 1.00 -15.70
C PRO A 50 -1.19 0.88 -14.23
N LEU A 51 -1.39 1.91 -13.40
CA LEU A 51 -1.05 1.87 -11.98
C LEU A 51 -2.01 0.95 -11.23
N ASP A 52 -3.30 1.10 -11.50
CA ASP A 52 -4.32 0.21 -10.95
C ASP A 52 -4.09 -1.26 -11.36
N ALA A 53 -3.62 -1.49 -12.60
CA ALA A 53 -3.25 -2.83 -13.06
C ALA A 53 -2.04 -3.42 -12.31
N ALA A 54 -1.09 -2.58 -11.88
CA ALA A 54 0.04 -3.00 -11.03
C ALA A 54 -0.46 -3.44 -9.65
N CYS A 55 -1.34 -2.65 -9.04
CA CYS A 55 -1.99 -2.98 -7.77
C CYS A 55 -2.81 -4.28 -7.87
N MET A 56 -3.56 -4.48 -8.96
CA MET A 56 -4.30 -5.73 -9.20
C MET A 56 -3.40 -6.98 -9.18
N ARG A 57 -2.22 -6.90 -9.83
CA ARG A 57 -1.24 -8.00 -9.81
C ARG A 57 -0.69 -8.25 -8.42
N HIS A 58 -0.44 -7.19 -7.65
CA HIS A 58 0.02 -7.28 -6.27
C HIS A 58 -1.02 -7.95 -5.37
N ASP A 59 -2.28 -7.54 -5.46
CA ASP A 59 -3.35 -8.11 -4.66
C ASP A 59 -3.60 -9.58 -5.01
N THR A 60 -3.57 -9.90 -6.31
CA THR A 60 -3.67 -11.29 -6.78
C THR A 60 -2.50 -12.14 -6.25
N CYS A 61 -1.29 -11.58 -6.20
CA CYS A 61 -0.14 -12.26 -5.62
C CYS A 61 -0.34 -12.54 -4.13
N LYS A 62 -0.83 -11.55 -3.36
CA LYS A 62 -1.12 -11.70 -1.92
C LYS A 62 -2.23 -12.72 -1.65
N ALA A 63 -3.23 -12.79 -2.52
CA ALA A 63 -4.29 -13.79 -2.45
C ALA A 63 -3.73 -15.23 -2.57
N TYR A 64 -2.74 -15.43 -3.44
CA TYR A 64 -2.18 -16.75 -3.70
C TYR A 64 -1.05 -17.13 -2.74
N ARG A 65 -0.16 -16.19 -2.42
CA ARG A 65 1.07 -16.45 -1.63
C ARG A 65 0.95 -16.12 -0.15
N GLY A 66 -0.09 -15.37 0.22
CA GLY A 66 -0.32 -14.91 1.58
C GLY A 66 -0.11 -13.40 1.73
N GLN A 67 -0.87 -12.84 2.67
CA GLN A 67 -1.04 -11.40 2.87
C GLN A 67 0.25 -10.61 3.07
N PHE A 68 1.24 -11.23 3.69
CA PHE A 68 2.50 -10.61 4.07
C PHE A 68 3.69 -11.14 3.28
N ASP A 69 3.50 -11.79 2.12
CA ASP A 69 4.61 -12.29 1.31
C ASP A 69 5.47 -11.11 0.76
N CYS A 70 6.74 -11.05 1.18
CA CYS A 70 7.65 -9.99 0.74
C CYS A 70 7.96 -10.03 -0.76
N GLY A 71 7.85 -11.20 -1.41
CA GLY A 71 8.05 -11.35 -2.84
C GLY A 71 6.97 -10.61 -3.64
N CYS A 72 5.72 -10.62 -3.16
CA CYS A 72 4.65 -9.81 -3.75
C CYS A 72 4.95 -8.31 -3.66
N ASP A 73 5.33 -7.81 -2.48
CA ASP A 73 5.68 -6.40 -2.29
C ASP A 73 6.89 -5.99 -3.15
N LEU A 74 7.94 -6.80 -3.19
CA LEU A 74 9.12 -6.57 -4.03
C LEU A 74 8.80 -6.61 -5.52
N GLY A 75 7.87 -7.47 -5.93
CA GLY A 75 7.36 -7.54 -7.29
C GLY A 75 6.71 -6.23 -7.71
N LEU A 76 5.75 -5.74 -6.90
CA LEU A 76 5.12 -4.45 -7.12
C LEU A 76 6.15 -3.31 -7.14
N MET A 77 7.06 -3.28 -6.16
CA MET A 77 8.09 -2.25 -6.08
C MET A 77 8.95 -2.16 -7.34
N ARG A 78 9.40 -3.30 -7.89
CA ARG A 78 10.18 -3.33 -9.14
C ARG A 78 9.35 -2.84 -10.32
N GLU A 79 8.09 -3.24 -10.39
CA GLU A 79 7.20 -2.86 -11.46
C GLU A 79 6.95 -1.34 -11.47
N LEU A 80 6.70 -0.76 -10.29
CA LEU A 80 6.46 0.69 -10.16
C LEU A 80 7.69 1.51 -10.53
N ARG A 81 8.90 1.03 -10.19
CA ARG A 81 10.17 1.68 -10.56
C ARG A 81 10.49 1.60 -12.05
N ALA A 82 10.12 0.51 -12.71
CA ALA A 82 10.44 0.28 -14.13
C ALA A 82 9.40 0.85 -15.11
N SER A 83 8.21 1.19 -14.60
CA SER A 83 7.09 1.63 -15.43
C SER A 83 7.23 3.05 -15.93
N ARG A 84 6.68 3.31 -17.11
CA ARG A 84 6.43 4.66 -17.64
C ARG A 84 4.96 4.98 -17.45
N TRP A 85 4.68 6.13 -16.85
CA TRP A 85 3.33 6.51 -16.46
C TRP A 85 2.67 7.44 -17.48
N PRO A 86 1.34 7.37 -17.63
CA PRO A 86 0.62 8.13 -18.64
C PRO A 86 0.63 9.64 -18.39
N ASN A 87 0.83 10.07 -17.13
CA ASN A 87 0.97 11.47 -16.75
C ASN A 87 1.71 11.62 -15.40
N PRO A 88 2.19 12.83 -15.06
CA PRO A 88 2.93 13.07 -13.83
C PRO A 88 2.14 12.82 -12.54
N GLY A 89 0.81 12.92 -12.58
CA GLY A 89 -0.04 12.65 -11.41
C GLY A 89 -0.04 11.16 -11.03
N ILE A 90 -0.16 10.28 -12.04
CA ILE A 90 -0.05 8.82 -11.84
C ILE A 90 1.37 8.44 -11.43
N GLU A 91 2.39 9.06 -12.02
CA GLU A 91 3.78 8.85 -11.62
C GLU A 91 4.03 9.20 -10.14
N ALA A 92 3.58 10.38 -9.70
CA ALA A 92 3.72 10.81 -8.31
C ALA A 92 2.99 9.85 -7.35
N LYS A 93 1.82 9.36 -7.75
CA LYS A 93 1.05 8.39 -6.97
C LYS A 93 1.72 7.02 -6.91
N ALA A 94 2.21 6.52 -8.04
CA ALA A 94 2.99 5.29 -8.11
C ALA A 94 4.23 5.36 -7.20
N ARG A 95 4.93 6.51 -7.20
CA ARG A 95 6.08 6.73 -6.31
C ARG A 95 5.68 6.70 -4.84
N ALA A 96 4.56 7.31 -4.47
CA ALA A 96 4.07 7.28 -3.09
C ALA A 96 3.65 5.87 -2.65
N ILE A 97 3.01 5.09 -3.52
CA ILE A 97 2.67 3.67 -3.26
C ILE A 97 3.95 2.83 -3.10
N TYR A 98 4.94 3.03 -3.97
CA TYR A 98 6.25 2.37 -3.89
C TYR A 98 6.90 2.57 -2.50
N GLU A 99 6.87 3.80 -2.00
CA GLU A 99 7.42 4.15 -0.68
C GLU A 99 6.60 3.54 0.47
N ALA A 100 5.27 3.65 0.40
CA ALA A 100 4.36 3.07 1.39
C ALA A 100 4.53 1.54 1.50
N ILE A 101 4.58 0.85 0.36
CA ILE A 101 4.83 -0.60 0.32
C ILE A 101 6.21 -0.91 0.88
N GLY A 102 7.24 -0.14 0.49
CA GLY A 102 8.61 -0.31 0.98
C GLY A 102 8.73 -0.28 2.50
N MET A 103 8.01 0.64 3.16
CA MET A 103 8.00 0.77 4.63
C MET A 103 7.06 -0.22 5.34
N THR A 104 6.16 -0.89 4.63
CA THR A 104 5.21 -1.82 5.25
C THR A 104 5.91 -3.13 5.63
N PRO A 105 5.80 -3.63 6.87
CA PRO A 105 6.38 -4.92 7.24
C PRO A 105 5.82 -6.10 6.44
N CYS A 106 6.64 -7.14 6.24
CA CYS A 106 6.26 -8.38 5.57
C CYS A 106 6.92 -9.60 6.28
N SER A 107 6.64 -10.81 5.81
CA SER A 107 6.89 -12.08 6.53
C SER A 107 8.36 -12.49 6.67
N SER A 108 9.26 -11.93 5.85
CA SER A 108 10.71 -12.22 5.86
C SER A 108 11.51 -10.99 6.29
N PRO A 109 12.37 -11.09 7.32
CA PRO A 109 13.27 -10.00 7.72
C PRO A 109 14.19 -9.55 6.59
N ASP A 110 14.80 -10.50 5.85
CA ASP A 110 15.67 -10.19 4.71
C ASP A 110 14.88 -9.53 3.57
N GLY A 111 13.66 -10.01 3.31
CA GLY A 111 12.76 -9.40 2.35
C GLY A 111 12.40 -7.96 2.72
N TYR A 112 12.10 -7.70 3.99
CA TYR A 112 11.84 -6.35 4.49
C TYR A 112 13.09 -5.46 4.42
N ALA A 113 14.26 -5.98 4.79
CA ALA A 113 15.53 -5.27 4.66
C ALA A 113 15.82 -4.88 3.20
N LEU A 114 15.51 -5.76 2.24
CA LEU A 114 15.65 -5.45 0.81
C LEU A 114 14.70 -4.33 0.38
N LYS A 115 13.45 -4.34 0.83
CA LYS A 115 12.49 -3.25 0.57
C LYS A 115 13.01 -1.92 1.10
N MET A 116 13.52 -1.91 2.34
CA MET A 116 14.12 -0.72 2.94
C MET A 116 15.37 -0.24 2.20
N ALA A 117 16.24 -1.16 1.75
CA ALA A 117 17.42 -0.82 0.96
C ALA A 117 17.03 -0.18 -0.39
N LEU A 118 15.98 -0.69 -1.06
CA LEU A 118 15.49 -0.12 -2.31
C LEU A 118 14.98 1.31 -2.13
N ILE A 119 14.10 1.55 -1.16
CA ILE A 119 13.54 2.90 -0.95
C ILE A 119 14.62 3.89 -0.47
N THR A 120 15.50 3.47 0.44
CA THR A 120 16.55 4.35 0.97
C THR A 120 17.62 4.67 -0.06
N GLY A 121 17.97 3.72 -0.94
CA GLY A 121 18.84 3.96 -2.09
C GLY A 121 18.23 4.97 -3.07
N ASP A 122 16.97 4.78 -3.47
CA ASP A 122 16.29 5.71 -4.36
C ASP A 122 16.17 7.13 -3.75
N TRP A 123 15.92 7.23 -2.44
CA TRP A 123 15.90 8.51 -1.74
C TRP A 123 17.27 9.16 -1.67
N ALA A 124 18.32 8.39 -1.34
CA ALA A 124 19.68 8.90 -1.29
C ALA A 124 20.10 9.44 -2.67
N ASP A 125 19.78 8.71 -3.74
CA ASP A 125 20.06 9.14 -5.12
C ASP A 125 19.29 10.41 -5.50
N ASP A 126 18.00 10.51 -5.14
CA ASP A 126 17.18 11.70 -5.41
C ASP A 126 17.68 12.94 -4.66
N VAL A 127 18.12 12.78 -3.41
CA VAL A 127 18.70 13.88 -2.61
C VAL A 127 20.08 14.26 -3.13
N ALA A 128 20.96 13.29 -3.37
CA ALA A 128 22.33 13.53 -3.83
C ALA A 128 22.37 14.18 -5.21
N SER A 129 21.40 13.86 -6.08
CA SER A 129 21.26 14.46 -7.41
C SER A 129 20.53 15.81 -7.40
N GLY A 130 20.03 16.27 -6.25
CA GLY A 130 19.25 17.50 -6.14
C GLY A 130 17.87 17.43 -6.80
N ARG A 131 17.38 16.23 -7.16
CA ARG A 131 16.04 16.04 -7.72
C ARG A 131 14.94 16.32 -6.69
N GLN A 132 15.22 16.03 -5.41
CA GLN A 132 14.26 16.19 -4.33
C GLN A 132 14.94 16.62 -3.03
N ALA A 133 14.18 17.28 -2.17
CA ALA A 133 14.62 17.56 -0.82
C ALA A 133 14.39 16.34 0.10
N PRO A 134 15.15 16.19 1.20
CA PRO A 134 15.01 15.07 2.14
C PRO A 134 13.60 14.86 2.72
N TRP A 135 12.78 15.91 2.78
CA TRP A 135 11.42 15.88 3.33
C TRP A 135 10.33 15.56 2.29
N GLU A 136 10.65 15.43 1.00
CA GLU A 136 9.64 15.21 -0.04
C GLU A 136 8.90 13.88 0.09
N ILE A 137 9.51 12.89 0.74
CA ILE A 137 8.84 11.64 1.12
C ILE A 137 7.60 11.92 1.99
N LEU A 138 7.71 12.82 2.98
CA LEU A 138 6.60 13.14 3.87
C LEU A 138 5.46 13.78 3.08
N ASN A 139 5.79 14.68 2.15
CA ASN A 139 4.80 15.31 1.27
C ASN A 139 4.05 14.27 0.43
N ARG A 140 4.75 13.28 -0.14
CA ARG A 140 4.13 12.22 -0.94
C ARG A 140 3.22 11.33 -0.10
N LEU A 141 3.68 10.89 1.06
CA LEU A 141 2.88 10.06 1.96
C LEU A 141 1.66 10.79 2.51
N SER A 142 1.79 12.07 2.85
CA SER A 142 0.66 12.89 3.28
C SER A 142 -0.38 13.06 2.17
N ARG A 143 0.04 13.25 0.90
CA ARG A 143 -0.88 13.30 -0.24
C ARG A 143 -1.57 11.95 -0.47
N LEU A 144 -0.83 10.85 -0.41
CA LEU A 144 -1.38 9.51 -0.56
C LEU A 144 -2.44 9.20 0.51
N ALA A 145 -2.17 9.55 1.77
CA ALA A 145 -3.13 9.43 2.86
C ALA A 145 -4.35 10.33 2.63
N GLY A 146 -4.15 11.55 2.12
CA GLY A 146 -5.22 12.46 1.73
C GLY A 146 -6.12 11.88 0.63
N ASP A 147 -5.53 11.28 -0.41
CA ASP A 147 -6.26 10.57 -1.47
C ASP A 147 -7.10 9.43 -0.88
N GLY A 148 -6.50 8.67 0.06
CA GLY A 148 -7.19 7.64 0.84
C GLY A 148 -8.46 8.14 1.54
N LEU A 149 -8.35 9.29 2.20
CA LEU A 149 -9.46 9.94 2.90
C LEU A 149 -10.50 10.57 1.97
N ALA A 150 -10.12 10.91 0.74
CA ALA A 150 -11.03 11.47 -0.25
C ALA A 150 -11.89 10.38 -0.90
N TYR A 151 -11.29 9.24 -1.22
CA TYR A 151 -12.01 8.10 -1.80
C TYR A 151 -12.94 7.39 -0.79
N SER A 152 -12.60 7.35 0.50
CA SER A 152 -13.42 6.67 1.53
C SER A 152 -14.72 7.40 1.91
N ARG A 153 -15.00 8.56 1.30
CA ARG A 153 -16.21 9.36 1.54
C ARG A 153 -17.36 9.07 0.57
N TRP A 154 -17.18 8.10 -0.33
CA TRP A 154 -18.15 7.75 -1.39
C TRP A 154 -18.53 6.27 -1.31
#